data_AF-A0A434CI08-F1
#
_entry.id   AF-A0A434CI08-F1
#
_cell.length_a   1.000
_cell.length_b   1.000
_cell.length_c   1.000
_cell.angle_alpha   90.00
_cell.angle_beta   90.00
_cell.angle_gamma   90.00
#
_symmetry.space_group_name_H-M   'P 1'
#
loop_
_entity.id
_entity.type
_entity.pdbx_description
1 polymer ?
#
loop_
_entity_poly.entity_id
_entity_poly.type
_entity_poly.pdbx_seq_one_letter_code
_entity_poly.pdbx_strand_id
1 'polypeptide(L)' 'YRNDAFIVAGFAYDYHDYLEDNVASDCDYNVLTGKGKSSKMQPDGTTKQKTVAVEGKVIAFSEWSPGIGFSACGE' A
#
# COMPACT_ATOMS: atom_id res chain seq x y z
N TYR A 1 -16.89 10.12 1.02
CA TYR A 1 -17.51 10.99 0.01
C TYR A 1 -17.25 12.44 0.39
N ARG A 2 -16.69 13.26 -0.51
CA ARG A 2 -16.44 14.70 -0.32
C ARG A 2 -16.54 15.37 -1.70
N ASN A 3 -17.03 16.61 -1.74
CA ASN A 3 -17.13 17.42 -2.98
C ASN A 3 -17.78 16.65 -4.14
N ASP A 4 -18.91 16.01 -3.84
CA ASP A 4 -19.67 15.20 -4.81
C ASP A 4 -18.92 14.03 -5.47
N ALA A 5 -17.84 13.54 -4.82
CA ALA A 5 -17.07 12.40 -5.29
C ALA A 5 -16.78 11.37 -4.19
N PHE A 6 -16.69 10.10 -4.60
CA PHE A 6 -16.03 9.08 -3.78
C PHE A 6 -14.52 9.33 -3.83
N ILE A 7 -13.89 9.31 -2.66
CA ILE A 7 -12.44 9.45 -2.53
C ILE A 7 -11.84 8.17 -1.96
N VAL A 8 -10.60 7.90 -2.35
CA VAL A 8 -9.82 6.79 -1.79
C VAL A 8 -9.25 7.23 -0.45
N ALA A 9 -9.72 6.60 0.62
CA ALA A 9 -9.30 6.95 1.98
C ALA A 9 -8.10 6.11 2.46
N GLY A 10 -7.94 4.90 1.92
CA GLY A 10 -6.88 3.97 2.27
C GLY A 10 -6.67 2.97 1.15
N PHE A 11 -5.51 2.34 1.17
CA PHE A 11 -5.14 1.27 0.26
C PHE A 11 -4.43 0.20 1.08
N ALA A 12 -4.86 -1.05 0.87
CA ALA A 12 -4.23 -2.20 1.49
C ALA A 12 -4.12 -3.35 0.50
N TYR A 13 -3.06 -4.14 0.63
CA TYR A 13 -2.89 -5.41 -0.05
C TYR A 13 -2.15 -6.39 0.86
N ASP A 14 -2.29 -7.66 0.52
CA ASP A 14 -1.48 -8.76 1.02
C ASP A 14 -1.30 -9.72 -0.17
N TYR A 15 -0.09 -10.25 -0.35
CA TYR A 15 0.17 -11.30 -1.31
C TYR A 15 1.18 -12.31 -0.78
N HIS A 16 1.03 -13.52 -1.30
CA HIS A 16 2.00 -14.60 -1.15
C HIS A 16 2.19 -15.28 -2.50
N ASP A 17 3.45 -15.42 -2.94
CA ASP A 17 3.75 -16.20 -4.13
C ASP A 17 4.04 -17.64 -3.71
N TYR A 18 3.14 -18.56 -4.08
CA TYR A 18 3.28 -19.98 -3.76
C TYR A 18 4.26 -20.72 -4.69
N LEU A 19 4.76 -20.08 -5.75
CA LEU A 19 5.74 -20.64 -6.67
C LEU A 19 7.18 -20.25 -6.31
N GLU A 20 7.36 -19.23 -5.46
CA GLU A 20 8.66 -18.74 -5.01
C GLU A 20 8.80 -18.83 -3.48
N ASP A 21 9.90 -19.43 -3.03
CA ASP A 21 10.19 -19.50 -1.60
C ASP A 21 10.43 -18.10 -1.02
N ASN A 22 9.88 -17.85 0.17
CA ASN A 22 10.10 -16.63 0.94
C ASN A 22 9.62 -15.34 0.23
N VAL A 23 8.57 -15.42 -0.59
CA VAL A 23 7.98 -14.26 -1.27
C VAL A 23 6.59 -13.93 -0.74
N ALA A 24 6.52 -12.92 0.12
CA ALA A 24 5.27 -12.33 0.62
C ALA A 24 5.46 -10.84 0.91
N SER A 25 4.40 -10.05 0.75
CA SER A 25 4.40 -8.63 1.11
C SER A 25 3.00 -8.18 1.47
N ASP A 26 2.90 -7.26 2.42
CA ASP A 26 1.66 -6.59 2.78
C ASP A 26 1.88 -5.09 2.93
N CYS A 27 0.80 -4.35 2.76
CA CYS A 27 0.78 -2.93 3.05
C CYS A 27 -0.61 -2.50 3.47
N ASP A 28 -0.68 -1.58 4.42
CA ASP A 28 -1.86 -0.80 4.74
C ASP A 28 -1.42 0.65 4.95
N TYR A 29 -1.93 1.56 4.13
CA TYR A 29 -1.72 2.97 4.36
C TYR A 29 -2.96 3.81 4.11
N ASN A 30 -3.03 4.87 4.91
CA ASN A 30 -4.07 5.88 4.81
C ASN A 30 -3.66 6.91 3.74
N VAL A 31 -4.39 6.91 2.62
CA VAL A 31 -4.12 7.76 1.46
C VAL A 31 -4.23 9.25 1.80
N LEU A 32 -5.16 9.62 2.70
CA LEU A 32 -5.41 11.00 3.08
C LEU A 32 -4.27 11.61 3.91
N THR A 33 -3.58 10.79 4.70
CA THR A 33 -2.48 11.23 5.59
C THR A 33 -1.10 10.84 5.07
N GLY A 34 -1.04 9.92 4.11
CA GLY A 34 0.20 9.35 3.58
C GLY A 34 0.94 8.44 4.57
N LYS A 35 0.30 8.04 5.67
CA LYS A 35 0.91 7.24 6.73
C LYS A 35 0.38 5.81 6.71
N GLY A 36 1.28 4.85 6.96
CA GLY A 36 0.91 3.44 7.02
C GLY A 36 2.08 2.55 7.42
N LYS A 37 1.91 1.26 7.19
CA LYS A 37 2.92 0.24 7.39
C LYS A 37 2.93 -0.69 6.19
N SER A 38 4.10 -1.22 5.87
CA SER A 38 4.26 -2.32 4.94
C SER A 38 5.23 -3.33 5.49
N SER A 39 5.13 -4.56 5.03
CA SER A 39 6.10 -5.58 5.33
C SER A 39 6.43 -6.39 4.08
N LYS A 40 7.68 -6.85 4.00
CA LYS A 40 8.12 -7.70 2.90
C LYS A 40 9.03 -8.79 3.43
N MET A 41 8.70 -10.03 3.10
CA MET A 41 9.55 -11.17 3.38
C MET A 41 10.86 -11.04 2.58
N GLN A 42 11.97 -11.28 3.25
CA GLN A 42 13.31 -11.25 2.70
C GLN A 42 13.71 -12.65 2.23
N PRO A 43 14.71 -12.78 1.34
CA PRO A 43 15.16 -14.09 0.84
C PRO A 43 15.56 -15.10 1.93
N ASP A 44 15.95 -14.62 3.11
CA ASP A 44 16.30 -15.44 4.29
C ASP A 44 15.09 -15.91 5.11
N GLY A 45 13.86 -15.62 4.67
CA GLY A 45 12.62 -15.96 5.35
C GLY A 45 12.22 -15.01 6.49
N THR A 46 13.02 -13.97 6.77
CA THR A 46 12.65 -12.95 7.76
C THR A 46 11.70 -11.91 7.17
N THR A 47 10.78 -11.37 7.96
CA THR A 47 9.89 -10.28 7.52
C THR A 47 10.47 -8.94 7.91
N LYS A 48 10.74 -8.08 6.93
CA LYS A 48 11.14 -6.70 7.16
C LYS A 48 9.92 -5.78 7.17
N GLN A 49 9.72 -5.09 8.29
CA GLN A 49 8.68 -4.08 8.46
C GLN A 49 9.20 -2.70 8.03
N LYS A 50 8.33 -1.87 7.46
CA LYS A 50 8.63 -0.50 7.02
C LYS A 50 7.46 0.43 7.35
N THR A 51 7.78 1.66 7.72
CA THR A 51 6.78 2.73 7.82
C THR A 51 6.54 3.34 6.43
N VAL A 52 5.29 3.41 6.01
CA VAL A 52 4.88 4.22 4.86
C VAL A 52 4.72 5.65 5.33
N ALA A 53 5.45 6.57 4.71
CA ALA A 53 5.43 7.99 5.01
C ALA A 53 5.62 8.78 3.70
N VAL A 54 4.50 9.03 3.01
CA VAL A 54 4.42 9.84 1.79
C VAL A 54 3.56 11.07 2.04
N GLU A 55 3.47 11.97 1.07
CA GLU A 55 2.50 13.07 1.12
C GLU A 55 1.06 12.53 1.04
N GLY A 56 0.20 12.97 1.96
CA GLY A 56 -1.22 12.65 1.95
C GLY A 56 -1.95 13.31 0.79
N LYS A 57 -2.88 12.59 0.16
CA LYS A 57 -3.60 13.03 -1.05
C LYS A 57 -5.10 12.85 -0.90
N VAL A 58 -5.86 13.73 -1.54
CA VAL A 58 -7.30 13.56 -1.75
C VAL A 58 -7.49 13.21 -3.22
N ILE A 59 -7.76 11.93 -3.49
CA ILE A 59 -7.87 11.40 -4.86
C ILE A 59 -9.29 10.89 -5.07
N ALA A 60 -9.97 11.34 -6.12
CA ALA A 60 -11.26 10.81 -6.51
C ALA A 60 -11.10 9.35 -6.99
N PHE A 61 -12.07 8.49 -6.68
CA PHE A 61 -12.00 7.08 -7.09
C PHE A 61 -11.92 6.92 -8.61
N SER A 62 -12.51 7.83 -9.38
CA SER A 62 -12.41 7.88 -10.85
C SER A 62 -11.00 8.14 -11.38
N GLU A 63 -10.11 8.70 -10.55
CA GLU A 63 -8.72 9.04 -10.88
C GLU A 63 -7.72 8.07 -10.23
N TRP A 64 -8.22 7.11 -9.46
CA TRP A 64 -7.39 6.15 -8.75
C TRP A 64 -6.86 5.08 -9.69
N SER A 65 -5.59 4.71 -9.51
CA SER A 65 -5.00 3.49 -10.06
C SER A 65 -4.26 2.73 -8.96
N PRO A 66 -4.27 1.38 -8.97
CA PRO A 66 -3.55 0.58 -7.97
C PRO A 66 -2.05 0.91 -7.89
N GLY A 67 -1.44 1.34 -9.01
CA GLY A 67 -0.03 1.74 -9.04
C GLY A 67 0.31 2.88 -8.07
N ILE A 68 -0.61 3.82 -7.82
CA ILE A 68 -0.42 4.87 -6.81
C ILE A 68 -0.23 4.26 -5.42
N GLY A 69 -1.03 3.23 -5.10
CA GLY A 69 -0.95 2.49 -3.85
C GLY A 69 0.34 1.71 -3.70
N PHE A 70 0.67 0.90 -4.71
CA PHE A 70 1.90 0.09 -4.72
C PHE A 70 3.17 0.95 -4.58
N SER A 71 3.28 2.05 -5.34
CA SER A 71 4.44 2.95 -5.24
C SER A 71 4.56 3.61 -3.86
N ALA A 72 3.44 3.94 -3.19
CA ALA A 72 3.49 4.47 -1.82
C ALA A 72 3.97 3.41 -0.81
N CYS A 73 3.59 2.15 -1.01
CA CYS A 73 4.02 1.01 -0.21
C CYS A 73 5.49 0.59 -0.48
N GLY A 74 6.07 1.08 -1.58
CA GLY A 74 7.48 0.85 -1.94
C GLY A 74 7.70 -0.41 -2.78
N GLU A 75 6.68 -0.82 -3.53
CA GLU A 75 6.78 -1.82 -4.60
C GLU A 75 7.13 -1.18 -5.96
#